data_AF-A0A1G1VS67-F1
#
_entry.id   AF-A0A1G1VS67-F1
#
_cell.length_a   1.000
_cell.length_b   1.000
_cell.length_c   1.000
_cell.angle_alpha   90.00
_cell.angle_beta   90.00
_cell.angle_gamma   90.00
#
_symmetry.space_group_name_H-M   'P 1'
#
loop_
_entity.id
_entity.type
_entity.pdbx_description
1 polymer ?
#
loop_
_entity_poly.entity_id
_entity_poly.type
_entity_poly.pdbx_seq_one_letter_code
_entity_poly.pdbx_strand_id
1 'polypeptide(L)' 'MATIVKAKPDETPDSVIRRFKKKVLQNQVLTEVRRREYYMKPSEERKERKKGIERRRYARMKGGMD' A
#
# COMPACT_ATOMS: atom_id res chain seq x y z
N MET A 1 -10.79 2.02 -7.36
CA MET A 1 -10.80 3.48 -7.62
C MET A 1 -9.68 3.83 -8.59
N ALA A 2 -9.95 4.63 -9.63
CA ALA A 2 -8.91 5.05 -10.57
C ALA A 2 -7.95 6.04 -9.88
N THR A 3 -6.64 5.80 -9.97
CA THR A 3 -5.62 6.72 -9.46
C THR A 3 -5.19 7.65 -10.60
N ILE A 4 -5.61 8.92 -10.56
CA ILE A 4 -5.31 9.90 -11.61
C ILE A 4 -4.19 10.84 -11.14
N VAL A 5 -3.18 11.02 -11.98
CA VAL A 5 -2.11 12.01 -11.81
C VAL A 5 -1.97 12.81 -13.09
N LYS A 6 -2.17 14.12 -12.98
CA LYS A 6 -1.92 15.07 -14.07
C LYS A 6 -0.50 15.63 -13.93
N ALA A 7 0.22 15.73 -15.04
CA ALA A 7 1.51 16.40 -15.08
C ALA A 7 1.33 17.90 -14.85
N LYS A 8 2.32 18.52 -14.20
CA LYS A 8 2.40 19.98 -14.09
C LYS A 8 3.26 20.53 -15.23
N PRO A 9 3.13 21.83 -15.58
CA PRO A 9 3.88 22.44 -16.69
C PRO A 9 5.40 22.25 -16.59
N ASP A 10 5.97 22.41 -15.41
CA ASP A 10 7.43 22.37 -15.19
C ASP A 10 7.92 21.07 -14.56
N GLU A 11 7.20 19.96 -14.77
CA GLU A 11 7.53 18.70 -14.11
C GLU A 11 8.21 17.69 -15.03
N THR A 12 9.28 17.08 -14.52
CA THR A 12 9.96 16.00 -15.23
C THR A 12 9.10 14.73 -15.29
N PRO A 13 9.18 13.93 -16.37
CA PRO A 13 8.44 12.68 -16.50
C PRO A 13 8.63 11.73 -15.31
N ASP A 14 9.86 11.62 -14.80
CA ASP A 14 10.20 10.76 -13.66
C ASP A 14 9.51 11.18 -12.37
N SER A 15 9.37 12.49 -12.14
CA SER A 15 8.64 13.00 -10.98
C SER A 15 7.16 12.62 -11.03
N VAL A 16 6.55 12.71 -12.21
CA VAL A 16 5.15 12.31 -12.42
C VAL A 16 4.98 10.81 -12.13
N ILE A 17 5.86 9.97 -12.66
CA ILE A 17 5.86 8.52 -12.43
C ILE A 17 6.03 8.19 -10.95
N ARG A 18 6.94 8.88 -10.25
CA ARG A 18 7.17 8.67 -8.81
C ARG A 18 5.94 9.01 -7.99
N ARG A 19 5.26 10.12 -8.28
CA ARG A 19 4.01 10.48 -7.58
C ARG A 19 2.88 9.52 -7.88
N PHE A 20 2.78 9.05 -9.12
CA PHE A 20 1.82 8.00 -9.48
C PHE A 20 2.05 6.74 -8.67
N LYS A 21 3.28 6.20 -8.66
CA LYS A 21 3.65 5.04 -7.84
C LYS A 21 3.31 5.26 -6.35
N LYS A 22 3.63 6.43 -5.80
CA LYS A 22 3.29 6.77 -4.41
C LYS A 22 1.77 6.77 -4.16
N LYS A 23 0.97 7.35 -5.04
CA LYS A 23 -0.50 7.33 -4.91
C LYS A 23 -1.08 5.92 -5.04
N VAL A 24 -0.56 5.09 -5.96
CA VAL A 24 -0.99 3.69 -6.11
C VAL A 24 -0.73 2.90 -4.82
N LEU A 25 0.45 3.09 -4.21
CA LEU A 25 0.79 2.47 -2.92
C LEU A 25 -0.10 2.97 -1.79
N GLN A 26 -0.35 4.28 -1.72
CA GLN A 26 -1.23 4.88 -0.70
C GLN A 26 -2.67 4.38 -0.81
N ASN A 27 -3.16 4.23 -2.03
CA ASN A 27 -4.49 3.69 -2.31
C ASN A 27 -4.58 2.17 -2.15
N GLN A 28 -3.49 1.49 -1.80
CA GLN A 28 -3.41 0.04 -1.56
C GLN A 28 -3.99 -0.82 -2.71
N VAL A 29 -3.95 -0.31 -3.95
CA VAL A 29 -4.58 -0.96 -5.12
C VAL A 29 -4.07 -2.38 -5.31
N LEU A 30 -2.75 -2.57 -5.23
CA LEU A 30 -2.13 -3.90 -5.41
C LEU A 30 -2.49 -4.86 -4.28
N THR A 31 -2.54 -4.37 -3.04
CA THR A 31 -2.94 -5.17 -1.87
C THR A 31 -4.39 -5.62 -1.97
N GLU A 32 -5.26 -4.73 -2.46
CA GLU A 32 -6.67 -5.02 -2.66
C GLU A 32 -6.89 -6.05 -3.76
N VAL A 33 -6.20 -5.91 -4.89
CA VAL A 33 -6.24 -6.91 -5.98
C VAL A 33 -5.82 -8.27 -5.45
N ARG A 34 -4.66 -8.36 -4.77
CA ARG A 34 -4.16 -9.61 -4.17
C ARG A 34 -5.17 -10.24 -3.19
N ARG A 35 -5.86 -9.43 -2.39
CA ARG A 35 -6.88 -9.91 -1.44
C ARG A 35 -8.13 -10.45 -2.15
N ARG A 36 -8.45 -9.92 -3.34
CA ARG A 36 -9.63 -10.29 -4.14
C ARG A 36 -9.36 -11.40 -5.15
N GLU A 37 -8.09 -11.78 -5.38
CA GLU A 37 -7.69 -12.84 -6.32
C GLU A 37 -8.39 -14.19 -6.04
N TYR A 38 -8.68 -14.49 -4.76
CA TYR A 38 -9.39 -15.69 -4.35
C TYR A 38 -10.30 -15.39 -3.15
N TYR A 39 -11.32 -16.23 -2.95
CA TYR A 39 -12.14 -16.14 -1.75
C TYR A 39 -11.32 -16.53 -0.51
N MET A 40 -11.20 -15.59 0.42
CA MET A 40 -10.60 -15.82 1.72
C MET A 40 -11.72 -15.88 2.77
N LYS A 41 -11.72 -16.90 3.63
CA LYS A 41 -12.75 -17.01 4.67
C LYS A 41 -12.66 -15.81 5.63
N PRO A 42 -13.80 -15.34 6.21
CA PRO A 42 -13.80 -14.21 7.13
C PRO A 42 -12.89 -14.39 8.36
N SER A 43 -12.63 -15.63 8.77
CA SER A 43 -11.70 -15.96 9.85
C SER A 43 -10.23 -15.77 9.45
N GLU A 44 -9.87 -16.21 8.24
CA GLU A 44 -8.53 -16.07 7.68
C GLU A 44 -8.19 -14.60 7.42
N GLU A 45 -9.16 -13.83 6.92
CA GLU A 45 -8.99 -12.40 6.70
C GLU A 45 -8.72 -11.65 8.02
N ARG A 46 -9.45 -11.99 9.09
CA ARG A 46 -9.21 -11.44 10.43
C ARG A 46 -7.82 -11.81 10.96
N LYS A 47 -7.39 -13.06 10.74
CA LYS A 47 -6.06 -13.55 11.13
C LYS A 47 -4.94 -12.80 10.42
N GLU A 48 -5.03 -12.64 9.10
CA GLU A 48 -4.03 -11.90 8.32
C GLU A 48 -4.01 -10.40 8.65
N ARG A 49 -5.17 -9.78 8.91
CA ARG A 49 -5.24 -8.40 9.41
C ARG A 49 -4.48 -8.23 10.73
N LYS A 50 -4.69 -9.14 11.69
CA LYS A 50 -4.02 -9.11 13.00
C LYS A 50 -2.50 -9.24 12.84
N LYS A 51 -2.03 -10.23 12.07
CA LYS A 51 -0.61 -10.41 11.74
C LYS A 51 0.00 -9.17 11.07
N GLY A 52 -0.74 -8.50 10.19
CA GLY A 52 -0.30 -7.27 9.54
C GLY A 52 -0.12 -6.11 10.52
N ILE A 53 -1.01 -5.98 11.52
CA ILE A 53 -0.89 -4.98 12.59
C ILE A 53 0.32 -5.30 13.49
N GLU A 54 0.48 -6.56 13.90
CA GLU A 54 1.61 -7.00 14.73
C GLU A 54 2.95 -6.76 14.05
N ARG A 55 3.08 -7.14 12.77
CA ARG A 55 4.28 -6.86 11.96
C ARG A 55 4.60 -5.37 11.91
N ARG A 56 3.60 -4.50 11.71
CA ARG A 56 3.81 -3.04 11.70
C ARG A 56 4.22 -2.50 13.07
N ARG A 57 3.65 -3.02 14.16
CA ARG A 57 4.05 -2.66 15.53
C ARG A 57 5.50 -3.06 15.80
N TYR A 58 5.88 -4.29 15.46
CA TYR A 58 7.23 -4.79 15.61
C TYR A 58 8.25 -3.97 14.81
N ALA A 59 7.96 -3.67 13.54
CA ALA A 59 8.83 -2.84 12.71
C ALA A 59 9.06 -1.43 13.29
N ARG A 60 8.02 -0.81 13.87
CA ARG A 60 8.15 0.50 14.55
C ARG A 60 9.01 0.42 15.81
N MET A 61 8.85 -0.64 16.60
CA MET A 61 9.67 -0.83 17.81
C MET A 61 11.14 -1.06 17.47
N LYS A 62 11.43 -1.86 16.44
CA LYS A 62 12.82 -2.15 16.03
C LYS A 62 13.52 -0.92 15.42
N GLY A 63 12.80 -0.08 14.67
CA GLY A 63 13.36 1.13 14.06
C GLY A 63 13.56 2.33 14.99
N GLY A 64 13.23 2.19 16.28
CA GLY A 64 13.54 3.19 17.33
C GLY A 64 14.59 2.70 18.32
N MET A 65 15.29 1.62 17.98
CA MET A 65 16.36 1.01 18.77
C MET A 65 17.77 1.33 18.21
N ASP A 66 17.83 2.22 17.21
CA ASP A 66 19.03 2.83 16.63
C ASP A 66 19.03 4.34 16.91
#